data_AF-A0A9D9EIV1-F1
#
_entry.id   AF-A0A9D9EIV1-F1
#
_cell.length_a   1.000
_cell.length_b   1.000
_cell.length_c   1.000
_cell.angle_alpha   90.00
_cell.angle_beta   90.00
_cell.angle_gamma   90.00
#
_symmetry.space_group_name_H-M   'P 1'
#
loop_
_entity.id
_entity.type
_entity.pdbx_description
1 polymer ?
#
loop_
_entity_poly.entity_id
_entity_poly.type
_entity_poly.pdbx_seq_one_letter_code
_entity_poly.pdbx_strand_id
1 'polypeptide(L)'
;MADRMTKEQRHRCMSHIRSKDTRPEVLVRKSLFAAGFRYRLNVKALPGTPDIVLKKYHTIILINGCFWHGHEGCRHFVLPQTNRQFWEEKISRNRRRDTAVLARLEALGWKVLTVWECELEPARRTGTLESLPRKIMECSRQHEMEAAQRKRLRAERREEREAEKVRKSLARDEIYNRYEIPKRIMTESEKYDQNI
;
A
#
# COMPACT_ATOMS: atom_id res chain seq x y z
N MET A 1 -17.83 15.34 25.76
CA MET A 1 -17.40 16.40 26.68
C MET A 1 -17.64 17.75 25.99
N ALA A 2 -18.21 18.73 26.68
CA ALA A 2 -18.31 20.09 26.16
C ALA A 2 -16.91 20.71 25.99
N ASP A 3 -16.74 21.64 25.05
CA ASP A 3 -15.48 22.33 24.83
C ASP A 3 -15.08 23.12 26.09
N ARG A 4 -13.87 22.86 26.59
CA ARG A 4 -13.31 23.55 27.77
C ARG A 4 -12.56 24.83 27.39
N MET A 5 -12.36 25.10 26.10
CA MET A 5 -11.64 26.25 25.59
C MET A 5 -12.59 27.32 25.08
N THR A 6 -12.21 28.59 25.19
CA THR A 6 -12.91 29.66 24.46
C THR A 6 -12.70 29.51 22.96
N LYS A 7 -13.52 30.21 22.16
CA LYS A 7 -13.42 30.17 20.69
C LYS A 7 -12.04 30.61 20.20
N GLU A 8 -11.44 31.64 20.82
CA GLU A 8 -10.11 32.17 20.51
C GLU A 8 -9.01 31.18 20.90
N GLN A 9 -9.14 30.54 22.08
CA GLN A 9 -8.21 29.51 22.53
C GLN A 9 -8.25 28.29 21.61
N ARG A 10 -9.43 27.85 21.20
CA ARG A 10 -9.60 26.74 20.25
C ARG A 10 -9.05 27.09 18.87
N HIS A 11 -9.33 28.30 18.37
CA HIS A 11 -8.77 28.78 17.11
C HIS A 11 -7.22 28.75 17.15
N ARG A 12 -6.62 29.27 18.22
CA ARG A 12 -5.16 29.23 18.42
C ARG A 12 -4.62 27.80 18.58
N CYS A 13 -5.35 26.91 19.24
CA CYS A 13 -4.96 25.50 19.36
C CYS A 13 -4.92 24.83 18.00
N MET A 14 -6.00 24.96 17.22
CA MET A 14 -6.14 24.40 15.88
C MET A 14 -5.08 24.95 14.91
N SER A 15 -4.71 26.23 15.02
CA SER A 15 -3.68 26.83 14.16
C SER A 15 -2.27 26.30 14.42
N HIS A 16 -2.01 25.71 15.59
CA HIS A 16 -0.72 25.10 15.93
C HIS A 16 -0.61 23.62 15.54
N ILE A 17 -1.71 23.01 15.09
CA ILE A 17 -1.71 21.60 14.65
C ILE A 17 -0.98 21.53 13.31
N ARG A 18 0.24 21.01 13.35
CA ARG A 18 1.07 20.84 12.15
C ARG A 18 0.63 19.61 11.38
N SER A 19 0.69 19.70 10.05
CA SER A 19 0.39 18.58 9.14
C SER A 19 1.58 17.65 8.91
N LYS A 20 2.77 17.99 9.41
CA LYS A 20 4.03 17.26 9.21
C LYS A 20 4.97 17.50 10.38
N ASP A 21 5.94 16.60 10.54
CA ASP A 21 6.95 16.67 11.60
C ASP A 21 6.30 16.72 13.00
N THR A 22 5.20 16.00 13.16
CA THR A 22 4.54 15.87 14.45
C THR A 22 5.46 15.14 15.44
N ARG A 23 5.21 15.30 16.74
CA ARG A 23 5.98 14.63 17.80
C ARG A 23 6.05 13.10 17.60
N PRO A 24 4.94 12.37 17.30
CA PRO A 24 5.01 10.94 17.03
C PRO A 24 5.86 10.61 15.79
N GLU A 25 5.77 11.39 14.71
CA GLU A 25 6.62 11.19 13.52
C GLU A 25 8.11 11.34 13.82
N VAL A 26 8.50 12.41 14.51
CA VAL A 26 9.91 12.63 14.91
C VAL A 26 10.44 11.45 15.74
N LEU A 27 9.61 10.92 16.62
CA LEU A 27 9.98 9.86 17.53
C LEU A 27 10.24 8.53 16.83
N VAL A 28 9.33 8.13 15.93
CA VAL A 28 9.52 6.93 15.10
C VAL A 28 10.73 7.09 14.20
N ARG A 29 10.90 8.26 13.56
CA ARG A 29 12.06 8.57 12.72
C ARG A 29 13.40 8.38 13.44
N LYS A 30 13.53 8.96 14.64
CA LYS A 30 14.76 8.83 15.45
C LYS A 30 15.05 7.38 15.81
N SER A 31 14.02 6.62 16.20
CA SER A 31 14.16 5.22 16.55
C SER A 31 14.59 4.37 15.34
N LEU A 32 13.96 4.55 14.18
CA LEU A 32 14.31 3.82 12.96
C LEU A 32 15.74 4.14 12.51
N PHE A 33 16.15 5.41 12.60
CA PHE A 33 17.51 5.82 12.27
C PHE A 33 18.54 5.21 13.23
N ALA A 34 18.26 5.20 14.53
CA ALA A 34 19.10 4.55 15.53
C ALA A 34 19.22 3.03 15.30
N ALA A 35 18.15 2.39 14.81
CA ALA A 35 18.14 1.00 14.41
C ALA A 35 18.78 0.73 13.02
N GLY A 36 19.36 1.74 12.38
CA GLY A 36 20.11 1.60 11.12
C GLY A 36 19.26 1.65 9.83
N PHE A 37 17.95 1.91 9.94
CA PHE A 37 17.08 1.99 8.76
C PHE A 37 17.22 3.34 8.06
N ARG A 38 17.29 3.29 6.72
CA ARG A 38 17.26 4.48 5.85
C ARG A 38 15.90 4.61 5.19
N TYR A 39 15.28 5.76 5.35
CA TYR A 39 13.93 6.05 4.85
C TYR A 39 13.88 7.36 4.07
N ARG A 40 12.82 7.50 3.26
CA ARG A 40 12.40 8.78 2.68
C ARG A 40 11.13 9.25 3.36
N LEU A 41 10.94 10.56 3.42
CA LEU A 41 9.77 11.18 4.03
C LEU A 41 8.85 11.78 2.99
N ASN A 42 7.55 11.78 3.26
CA ASN A 42 6.53 12.54 2.52
C ASN A 42 6.64 12.35 0.99
N VAL A 43 6.69 11.10 0.54
CA VAL A 43 6.90 10.78 -0.87
C VAL A 43 5.62 11.04 -1.66
N LYS A 44 5.52 12.22 -2.29
CA LYS A 44 4.36 12.67 -3.09
C LYS A 44 4.02 11.77 -4.28
N ALA A 45 4.98 11.00 -4.77
CA ALA A 45 4.76 10.06 -5.87
C ALA A 45 3.91 8.84 -5.46
N LEU A 46 3.72 8.60 -4.16
CA LEU A 46 2.92 7.50 -3.65
C LEU A 46 1.53 7.98 -3.20
N PRO A 47 0.48 7.16 -3.39
CA PRO A 47 -0.86 7.44 -2.88
C PRO A 47 -0.84 7.82 -1.40
N GLY A 48 -1.54 8.92 -1.07
CA GLY A 48 -1.66 9.37 0.32
C GLY A 48 -0.44 10.09 0.90
N THR A 49 0.66 10.25 0.16
CA THR A 49 1.91 10.88 0.64
C THR A 49 2.35 10.29 1.99
N PRO A 50 2.78 9.01 2.00
CA PRO A 50 3.12 8.32 3.24
C PRO A 50 4.24 9.02 4.02
N ASP A 51 4.15 8.93 5.35
CA ASP A 51 5.08 9.60 6.27
C ASP A 51 6.50 9.07 6.12
N ILE A 52 6.66 7.74 6.13
CA ILE A 52 7.95 7.07 6.08
C ILE A 52 7.93 5.96 5.03
N VAL A 53 8.88 6.01 4.10
CA VAL A 53 9.03 5.03 3.02
C VAL A 53 10.40 4.36 3.08
N LEU A 54 10.38 3.05 3.28
CA LEU A 54 11.56 2.19 3.38
C LEU A 54 11.71 1.42 2.06
N LYS A 55 12.28 2.09 1.04
CA LYS A 55 12.38 1.53 -0.33
C LYS A 55 13.09 0.18 -0.38
N LYS A 56 14.19 0.01 0.37
CA LYS A 56 14.97 -1.24 0.40
C LYS A 56 14.14 -2.44 0.86
N TYR A 57 13.20 -2.21 1.78
CA TYR A 57 12.39 -3.24 2.42
C TYR A 57 10.97 -3.32 1.84
N HIS A 58 10.71 -2.57 0.76
CA HIS A 58 9.40 -2.44 0.14
C HIS A 58 8.24 -2.17 1.14
N THR A 59 8.56 -1.41 2.20
CA THR A 59 7.67 -1.18 3.35
C THR A 59 7.38 0.31 3.52
N ILE A 60 6.15 0.64 3.88
CA ILE A 60 5.67 1.98 4.19
C ILE A 60 5.18 1.99 5.63
N ILE A 61 5.48 3.06 6.37
CA ILE A 61 4.96 3.27 7.71
C ILE A 61 4.10 4.54 7.70
N LEU A 62 2.83 4.37 8.10
CA LEU A 62 1.87 5.45 8.30
C LEU A 62 1.75 5.72 9.81
N ILE A 63 1.86 6.98 10.21
CA ILE A 63 1.81 7.40 11.61
C ILE A 63 0.49 8.16 11.81
N ASN A 64 -0.52 7.41 12.26
CA ASN A 64 -1.87 7.93 12.35
C ASN A 64 -2.16 8.53 13.73
N GLY A 65 -2.60 9.78 13.74
CA GLY A 65 -3.20 10.39 14.93
C GLY A 65 -4.52 9.70 15.29
N CYS A 66 -4.68 9.27 16.54
CA CYS A 66 -5.84 8.49 16.96
C CYS A 66 -7.16 9.23 16.76
N PHE A 67 -7.16 10.55 16.98
CA PHE A 67 -8.34 11.40 16.80
C PHE A 67 -8.73 11.54 15.32
N TRP A 68 -7.78 11.89 14.45
CA TRP A 68 -8.04 12.27 13.05
C TRP A 68 -8.43 11.13 12.12
N HIS A 69 -7.95 9.93 12.45
CA HIS A 69 -8.19 8.70 11.67
C HIS A 69 -9.19 7.76 12.35
N GLY A 70 -9.73 8.14 13.52
CA GLY A 70 -10.79 7.39 14.19
C GLY A 70 -10.35 6.03 14.71
N HIS A 71 -9.36 5.99 15.61
CA HIS A 71 -8.87 4.75 16.18
C HIS A 71 -9.93 4.09 17.08
N GLU A 72 -10.44 2.94 16.66
CA GLU A 72 -11.45 2.17 17.41
C GLU A 72 -10.88 1.62 18.72
N GLY A 73 -11.68 1.65 19.78
CA GLY A 73 -11.27 1.17 21.12
C GLY A 73 -10.19 2.03 21.81
N CYS A 74 -9.81 3.18 21.25
CA CYS A 74 -8.79 4.04 21.82
C CYS A 74 -9.38 5.11 22.75
N ARG A 75 -8.78 5.28 23.94
CA ARG A 75 -9.15 6.36 24.89
C ARG A 75 -8.98 7.77 24.32
N HIS A 76 -8.12 7.92 23.31
CA HIS A 76 -7.81 9.21 22.69
C HIS A 76 -8.76 9.56 21.54
N PHE A 77 -9.59 8.60 21.13
CA PHE A 77 -10.63 8.84 20.15
C PHE A 77 -11.95 9.11 20.88
N VAL A 78 -12.25 10.38 21.09
CA VAL A 78 -13.53 10.84 21.63
C VAL A 78 -14.13 11.86 20.69
N LEU A 79 -15.32 11.57 20.17
CA LEU A 79 -16.04 12.51 19.32
C LEU A 79 -16.41 13.76 20.12
N PRO A 80 -16.08 14.97 19.62
CA PRO A 80 -16.52 16.20 20.25
C PRO A 80 -18.05 16.29 20.25
N GLN A 81 -18.64 16.74 21.37
CA GLN A 81 -20.09 16.96 21.44
C GLN A 81 -20.49 18.21 20.65
N THR A 82 -19.61 19.21 20.58
CA THR A 82 -19.77 20.40 19.74
C THR A 82 -19.52 20.07 18.27
N ASN A 83 -20.44 20.47 17.37
CA ASN A 83 -20.38 20.21 15.93
C ASN A 83 -20.20 18.72 15.59
N ARG A 84 -20.92 17.85 16.30
CA ARG A 84 -20.78 16.40 16.20
C ARG A 84 -20.93 15.89 14.77
N GLN A 85 -21.98 16.30 14.04
CA GLN A 85 -22.24 15.87 12.66
C GLN A 85 -21.05 16.17 11.74
N PHE A 86 -20.51 17.39 11.81
CA PHE A 86 -19.32 17.77 11.05
C PHE A 86 -18.11 16.87 11.36
N TRP A 87 -17.87 16.57 12.64
CA TRP A 87 -16.75 15.71 13.04
C TRP A 87 -16.96 14.26 12.60
N GLU A 88 -18.16 13.71 12.74
CA GLU A 88 -18.48 12.36 12.27
C GLU A 88 -18.26 12.22 10.76
N GLU A 89 -18.76 13.16 9.96
CA GLU A 89 -18.56 13.17 8.52
C GLU A 89 -17.08 13.33 8.14
N LYS A 90 -16.36 14.21 8.84
CA LYS A 90 -14.93 14.45 8.59
C LYS A 90 -14.10 13.21 8.89
N ILE A 91 -14.31 12.57 10.03
CA ILE A 91 -13.61 11.34 10.41
C ILE A 91 -13.98 10.20 9.46
N SER A 92 -15.27 10.04 9.13
CA SER A 92 -15.72 9.03 8.16
C SER A 92 -15.05 9.20 6.80
N ARG A 93 -14.96 10.43 6.29
CA ARG A 93 -14.27 10.76 5.04
C ARG A 93 -12.78 10.44 5.11
N ASN A 94 -12.13 10.72 6.25
CA ASN A 94 -10.73 10.37 6.45
C ASN A 94 -10.52 8.86 6.43
N ARG A 95 -11.32 8.10 7.18
CA ARG A 95 -11.26 6.61 7.19
C ARG A 95 -11.43 6.03 5.78
N ARG A 96 -12.42 6.51 5.02
CA ARG A 96 -12.63 6.08 3.62
C ARG A 96 -11.41 6.38 2.75
N ARG A 97 -10.81 7.56 2.91
CA ARG A 97 -9.59 7.94 2.19
C ARG A 97 -8.42 7.02 2.56
N ASP A 98 -8.25 6.73 3.84
CA ASP A 98 -7.17 5.88 4.34
C ASP A 98 -7.30 4.46 3.78
N THR A 99 -8.49 3.87 3.81
CA THR A 99 -8.75 2.56 3.18
C THR A 99 -8.43 2.57 1.69
N ALA A 100 -8.83 3.61 0.96
CA ALA A 100 -8.53 3.73 -0.47
C ALA A 100 -7.04 3.98 -0.75
N VAL A 101 -6.30 4.60 0.17
CA VAL A 101 -4.85 4.76 0.07
C VAL A 101 -4.17 3.42 0.33
N LEU A 102 -4.54 2.71 1.40
CA LEU A 102 -4.01 1.39 1.73
C LEU A 102 -4.15 0.41 0.56
N ALA A 103 -5.37 0.29 0.01
CA ALA A 103 -5.63 -0.58 -1.13
C ALA A 103 -4.75 -0.25 -2.36
N ARG A 104 -4.53 1.06 -2.61
CA ARG A 104 -3.65 1.48 -3.72
C ARG A 104 -2.17 1.20 -3.46
N LEU A 105 -1.72 1.35 -2.22
CA LEU A 105 -0.34 1.02 -1.84
C LEU A 105 -0.08 -0.49 -1.96
N GLU A 106 -1.03 -1.30 -1.49
CA GLU A 106 -0.97 -2.76 -1.60
C GLU A 106 -1.02 -3.23 -3.06
N ALA A 107 -1.85 -2.62 -3.90
CA ALA A 107 -1.90 -2.92 -5.34
C ALA A 107 -0.58 -2.61 -6.06
N LEU A 108 0.16 -1.60 -5.58
CA LEU A 108 1.52 -1.30 -6.03
C LEU A 108 2.58 -2.25 -5.44
N GLY A 109 2.17 -3.23 -4.62
CA GLY A 109 3.02 -4.25 -4.00
C GLY A 109 3.67 -3.82 -2.69
N TRP A 110 3.33 -2.65 -2.14
CA TRP A 110 3.89 -2.16 -0.88
C TRP A 110 3.28 -2.84 0.32
N LYS A 111 4.12 -3.17 1.30
CA LYS A 111 3.66 -3.57 2.63
C LYS A 111 3.48 -2.31 3.47
N VAL A 112 2.32 -2.17 4.09
CA VAL A 112 1.99 -0.98 4.88
C VAL A 112 1.87 -1.35 6.35
N LEU A 113 2.60 -0.63 7.21
CA LEU A 113 2.51 -0.70 8.65
C LEU A 113 1.87 0.57 9.17
N THR A 114 0.81 0.44 9.95
CA THR A 114 0.19 1.59 10.62
C THR A 114 0.65 1.62 12.07
N VAL A 115 1.16 2.77 12.51
CA VAL A 115 1.53 3.04 13.90
C VAL A 115 0.62 4.13 14.41
N TRP A 116 -0.09 3.83 15.50
CA TRP A 116 -1.02 4.79 16.09
C TRP A 116 -0.32 5.65 17.14
N GLU A 117 -0.73 6.91 17.24
CA GLU A 117 -0.20 7.84 18.25
C GLU A 117 -0.27 7.27 19.68
N CYS A 118 -1.34 6.55 20.02
CA CYS A 118 -1.50 5.95 21.35
C CYS A 118 -0.50 4.83 21.66
N GLU A 119 0.10 4.22 20.65
CA GLU A 119 1.15 3.20 20.81
C GLU A 119 2.51 3.85 21.09
N LEU A 120 2.66 5.14 20.77
CA LEU A 120 3.86 5.94 20.98
C LEU A 120 3.86 6.72 22.30
N GLU A 121 2.84 6.52 23.13
CA GLU A 121 2.79 7.06 24.49
C GLU A 121 3.84 6.41 25.38
N PRO A 122 4.36 7.11 26.42
CA PRO A 122 5.46 6.63 27.26
C PRO A 122 5.29 5.19 27.77
N ALA A 123 4.07 4.77 28.10
CA ALA A 123 3.76 3.43 28.61
C ALA A 123 3.94 2.29 27.59
N ARG A 124 3.74 2.54 26.29
CA ARG A 124 3.76 1.51 25.23
C ARG A 124 4.86 1.73 24.19
N ARG A 125 5.46 2.92 24.18
CA ARG A 125 6.42 3.37 23.20
C ARG A 125 7.60 2.41 23.02
N THR A 126 8.22 1.97 24.10
CA THR A 126 9.45 1.16 24.03
C THR A 126 9.18 -0.15 23.29
N GLY A 127 8.16 -0.91 23.71
CA GLY A 127 7.80 -2.17 23.05
C GLY A 127 7.36 -1.98 21.60
N THR A 128 6.61 -0.92 21.30
CA THR A 128 6.20 -0.61 19.92
C THR A 128 7.42 -0.36 19.04
N LEU A 129 8.33 0.51 19.48
CA LEU A 129 9.54 0.87 18.73
C LEU A 129 10.50 -0.30 18.55
N GLU A 130 10.68 -1.14 19.56
CA GLU A 130 11.51 -2.36 19.46
C GLU A 130 10.91 -3.40 18.51
N SER A 131 9.58 -3.45 18.40
CA SER A 131 8.90 -4.36 17.47
C SER A 131 9.00 -3.92 16.01
N LEU A 132 9.17 -2.61 15.73
CA LEU A 132 9.15 -2.06 14.37
C LEU A 132 10.23 -2.65 13.46
N PRO A 133 11.52 -2.73 13.86
CA PRO A 133 12.54 -3.39 13.06
C PRO A 133 12.16 -4.81 12.62
N ARG A 134 11.63 -5.62 13.56
CA ARG A 134 11.22 -6.99 13.27
C ARG A 134 10.07 -7.03 12.25
N LYS A 135 9.05 -6.19 12.43
CA LYS A 135 7.92 -6.07 11.49
C LYS A 135 8.36 -5.64 10.09
N ILE A 136 9.30 -4.69 9.99
CA ILE A 136 9.85 -4.25 8.70
C ILE A 136 10.59 -5.39 7.99
N MET A 137 11.40 -6.16 8.73
CA MET A 137 12.11 -7.30 8.16
C MET A 137 11.15 -8.40 7.70
N GLU A 138 10.10 -8.66 8.46
CA GLU A 138 9.04 -9.58 8.07
C GLU A 138 8.31 -9.14 6.80
N CYS A 139 7.97 -7.85 6.69
CA CYS A 139 7.35 -7.27 5.49
C CYS A 139 8.25 -7.42 4.25
N SER A 140 9.56 -7.18 4.40
CA SER A 140 10.54 -7.38 3.32
C SER A 140 10.53 -8.82 2.84
N ARG A 141 10.59 -9.79 3.77
CA ARG A 141 10.57 -11.21 3.45
C ARG A 141 9.29 -11.62 2.74
N GLN A 142 8.13 -11.15 3.21
CA GLN A 142 6.85 -11.40 2.56
C GLN A 142 6.82 -10.87 1.13
N HIS A 143 7.29 -9.63 0.93
CA HIS A 143 7.37 -9.05 -0.41
C HIS A 143 8.27 -9.85 -1.35
N GLU A 144 9.43 -10.30 -0.87
CA GLU A 144 10.37 -11.12 -1.65
C GLU A 144 9.74 -12.46 -2.06
N MET A 145 9.05 -13.14 -1.13
CA MET A 145 8.33 -14.39 -1.40
C MET A 145 7.23 -14.19 -2.45
N GLU A 146 6.41 -13.16 -2.30
CA GLU A 146 5.35 -12.83 -3.26
C GLU A 146 5.93 -12.45 -4.63
N ALA A 147 7.06 -11.74 -4.68
CA ALA A 147 7.75 -11.41 -5.91
C ALA A 147 8.28 -12.67 -6.62
N ALA A 148 8.85 -13.61 -5.88
CA ALA A 148 9.31 -14.89 -6.41
C ALA A 148 8.14 -15.72 -6.96
N GLN A 149 7.01 -15.79 -6.25
CA GLN A 149 5.81 -16.48 -6.71
C GLN A 149 5.25 -15.84 -7.99
N ARG A 150 5.15 -14.50 -8.05
CA ARG A 150 4.74 -13.78 -9.26
C ARG A 150 5.66 -14.10 -10.45
N LYS A 151 6.96 -14.22 -10.23
CA LYS A 151 7.93 -14.58 -11.28
C LYS A 151 7.68 -15.99 -11.80
N ARG A 152 7.44 -16.97 -10.92
CA ARG A 152 7.13 -18.36 -11.28
C ARG A 152 5.83 -18.46 -12.08
N LEU A 153 4.74 -17.88 -11.58
CA LEU A 153 3.45 -17.87 -12.28
C LEU A 153 3.52 -17.20 -13.66
N ARG A 154 4.37 -16.17 -13.83
CA ARG A 154 4.60 -15.55 -15.14
C ARG A 154 5.37 -16.45 -16.10
N ALA A 155 6.31 -17.25 -15.59
CA ALA A 155 7.04 -18.23 -16.39
C ALA A 155 6.12 -19.37 -16.84
N GLU A 156 5.34 -19.94 -15.93
CA GLU A 156 4.34 -20.98 -16.22
C GLU A 156 3.35 -20.53 -17.30
N ARG A 157 2.76 -19.32 -17.15
CA ARG A 157 1.87 -18.75 -18.18
C ARG A 157 2.54 -18.53 -19.53
N ARG A 158 3.85 -18.30 -19.55
CA ARG A 158 4.61 -18.15 -20.80
C ARG A 158 4.78 -19.51 -21.47
N GLU A 159 5.13 -20.54 -20.70
CA GLU A 159 5.25 -21.92 -21.16
C GLU A 159 3.90 -22.46 -21.67
N GLU A 160 2.80 -22.22 -20.95
CA GLU A 160 1.46 -22.59 -21.39
C GLU A 160 1.09 -21.94 -22.74
N ARG A 161 1.36 -20.64 -22.90
CA ARG A 161 1.14 -19.93 -24.17
C ARG A 161 2.00 -20.48 -25.30
N GLU A 162 3.24 -20.87 -25.02
CA GLU A 162 4.14 -21.45 -26.00
C GLU A 162 3.69 -22.86 -26.40
N ALA A 163 3.31 -23.70 -25.43
CA ALA A 163 2.74 -25.01 -25.67
C ALA A 163 1.42 -24.94 -26.45
N GLU A 164 0.56 -23.94 -26.17
CA GLU A 164 -0.67 -23.71 -26.92
C GLU A 164 -0.38 -23.32 -28.38
N LYS A 165 0.62 -22.45 -28.61
CA LYS A 165 1.06 -22.11 -29.97
C LYS A 165 1.56 -23.34 -30.73
N VAL A 166 2.40 -24.16 -30.09
CA VAL A 166 2.91 -25.41 -30.69
C VAL A 166 1.76 -26.37 -30.99
N ARG A 167 0.80 -26.54 -30.06
CA ARG A 167 -0.38 -27.40 -30.26
C ARG A 167 -1.24 -26.93 -31.43
N LYS A 168 -1.49 -25.62 -31.53
CA LYS A 168 -2.24 -25.04 -32.66
C LYS A 168 -1.49 -25.23 -33.99
N SER A 169 -0.16 -25.09 -34.00
CA SER A 169 0.66 -25.37 -35.18
C SER A 169 0.56 -26.82 -35.63
N LEU A 170 0.75 -27.77 -34.71
CA LEU A 170 0.69 -29.20 -35.01
C LEU A 170 -0.70 -29.63 -35.52
N ALA A 171 -1.78 -29.14 -34.89
CA ALA A 171 -3.14 -29.42 -35.35
C ALA A 171 -3.40 -28.86 -36.76
N ARG A 172 -2.88 -27.66 -37.02
CA ARG A 172 -2.93 -27.02 -38.35
C ARG A 172 -2.16 -27.85 -39.39
N ASP A 173 -0.95 -28.29 -39.08
CA ASP A 173 -0.14 -29.14 -39.95
C ASP A 173 -0.80 -30.51 -40.21
N GLU A 174 -1.44 -31.10 -39.19
CA GLU A 174 -2.19 -32.36 -39.33
C GLU A 174 -3.38 -32.20 -40.29
N ILE A 175 -4.13 -31.10 -40.19
CA ILE A 175 -5.22 -30.78 -41.12
C ILE A 175 -4.67 -30.65 -42.55
N TYR A 176 -3.58 -29.91 -42.74
CA TYR A 176 -3.01 -29.72 -44.07
C TYR A 176 -2.52 -31.02 -44.70
N ASN A 177 -1.86 -31.87 -43.92
CA ASN A 177 -1.40 -33.17 -44.40
C ASN A 177 -2.56 -34.12 -44.72
N ARG A 178 -3.62 -34.13 -43.90
CA ARG A 178 -4.78 -35.01 -44.11
C ARG A 178 -5.60 -34.65 -45.36
N TYR A 179 -5.67 -33.38 -45.72
CA TYR A 179 -6.46 -32.89 -46.86
C TYR A 179 -5.62 -32.47 -48.07
N GLU A 180 -4.32 -32.77 -48.09
CA GLU A 180 -3.37 -32.45 -49.18
C GLU A 180 -3.44 -30.99 -49.66
N ILE A 181 -3.66 -30.04 -48.74
CA ILE A 181 -3.87 -28.64 -49.08
C ILE A 181 -2.57 -28.05 -49.64
N PRO A 182 -2.57 -27.45 -50.86
CA PRO A 182 -1.36 -26.89 -51.46
C PRO A 182 -0.76 -25.74 -50.64
N LYS A 183 0.58 -25.69 -50.54
CA LYS A 183 1.35 -24.67 -49.79
C LYS A 183 1.06 -23.20 -50.15
N ARG A 184 0.48 -22.95 -51.34
CA ARG A 184 0.07 -21.59 -51.79
C ARG A 184 -1.14 -21.06 -51.01
N ILE A 185 -2.09 -21.93 -50.67
CA ILE A 185 -3.27 -21.56 -49.86
C ILE A 185 -2.85 -21.32 -48.41
N MET A 186 -1.82 -22.04 -47.92
CA MET A 186 -1.27 -21.87 -46.58
C MET A 186 -0.71 -20.45 -46.35
N THR A 187 0.10 -19.96 -47.29
CA THR A 187 0.75 -18.64 -47.20
C THR A 187 -0.22 -17.46 -47.38
N GLU A 188 -1.34 -17.65 -48.07
CA GLU A 188 -2.43 -16.65 -48.12
C GLU A 188 -3.21 -16.56 -46.80
N SER A 189 -3.50 -17.69 -46.13
CA SER A 189 -4.18 -17.68 -44.83
C SER A 189 -3.36 -16.97 -43.73
N GLU A 190 -2.03 -17.14 -43.72
CA GLU A 190 -1.14 -16.51 -42.73
C GLU A 190 -1.08 -14.99 -42.89
N LYS A 191 -1.14 -14.49 -44.14
CA LYS A 191 -1.22 -13.06 -44.42
C LYS A 191 -2.55 -12.45 -44.00
N TYR A 192 -3.61 -13.24 -43.96
CA TYR A 192 -4.93 -12.80 -43.50
C TYR A 192 -5.01 -12.74 -41.97
N ASP A 193 -4.52 -13.77 -41.27
CA ASP A 193 -4.52 -13.83 -39.79
C ASP A 193 -3.57 -12.81 -39.13
N GLN A 194 -2.52 -12.34 -39.82
CA GLN A 194 -1.62 -11.30 -39.31
C GLN A 194 -2.13 -9.86 -39.50
N ASN A 195 -3.21 -9.66 -40.26
CA ASN A 195 -3.80 -8.34 -40.56
C ASN A 195 -5.10 -8.05 -39.77
N ILE A 196 -5.44 -8.90 -38.79
CA ILE A 196 -6.56 -8.73 -37.85
C ILE A 196 -5.98 -8.58 -36.43
#